data_AF-A0A6N9VB92-F1
#
_entry.id   AF-A0A6N9VB92-F1
#
_cell.length_a   1.000
_cell.length_b   1.000
_cell.length_c   1.000
_cell.angle_alpha   90.00
_cell.angle_beta   90.00
_cell.angle_gamma   90.00
#
_symmetry.space_group_name_H-M   'P 1'
#
loop_
_entity.id
_entity.type
_entity.pdbx_description
1 polymer ?
#
loop_
_entity_poly.entity_id
_entity_poly.type
_entity_poly.pdbx_seq_one_letter_code
_entity_poly.pdbx_strand_id
1 'polypeptide(L)' 'TMSFTLAPGTDPAALRLAVGALLARHGMLRAVYAQEPGTGRWTGRVLAELSPEAVLTVHDLTTAPDQEAAWEALLTDAQ' A
#
# COMPACT_ATOMS: atom_id res chain seq x y z
N THR A 1 8.67 -5.45 -12.03
CA THR A 1 7.78 -5.17 -10.87
C THR A 1 6.76 -6.28 -10.78
N MET A 2 6.26 -6.61 -9.58
CA MET A 2 5.25 -7.65 -9.40
C MET A 2 3.87 -7.00 -9.40
N SER A 3 3.01 -7.38 -10.34
CA SER A 3 1.63 -6.90 -10.46
C SER A 3 0.66 -8.07 -10.55
N PHE A 4 -0.59 -7.82 -10.20
CA PHE A 4 -1.67 -8.80 -10.28
C PHE A 4 -2.89 -8.21 -10.97
N THR A 5 -3.52 -9.00 -11.83
CA THR A 5 -4.83 -8.68 -12.38
C THR A 5 -5.92 -9.17 -11.45
N LEU A 6 -6.84 -8.29 -11.06
CA LEU A 6 -8.00 -8.66 -10.25
C LEU A 6 -8.97 -9.51 -11.06
N ALA A 7 -9.65 -10.44 -10.39
CA ALA A 7 -10.73 -11.20 -11.03
C ALA A 7 -11.86 -10.25 -11.46
N PRO A 8 -12.56 -10.52 -12.57
CA PRO A 8 -13.70 -9.72 -13.00
C PRO A 8 -14.75 -9.58 -11.88
N GLY A 9 -15.25 -8.36 -11.65
CA GLY A 9 -16.23 -8.08 -10.61
C GLY A 9 -15.68 -7.99 -9.18
N THR A 10 -14.35 -7.96 -9.00
CA THR A 10 -13.75 -7.67 -7.68
C THR A 10 -14.22 -6.31 -7.19
N ASP A 11 -14.88 -6.29 -6.02
CA ASP A 11 -15.30 -5.07 -5.36
C ASP A 11 -14.10 -4.39 -4.66
N PRO A 12 -13.74 -3.14 -5.05
CA PRO A 12 -12.67 -2.40 -4.39
C PRO A 12 -12.92 -2.15 -2.90
N ALA A 13 -14.18 -2.02 -2.46
CA ALA A 13 -14.50 -1.83 -1.05
C ALA A 13 -14.21 -3.11 -0.24
N ALA A 14 -14.61 -4.27 -0.75
CA ALA A 14 -14.27 -5.56 -0.16
C ALA A 14 -12.74 -5.79 -0.10
N LEU A 15 -12.00 -5.41 -1.15
CA LEU A 15 -10.54 -5.49 -1.14
C LEU A 15 -9.93 -4.62 -0.03
N ARG A 16 -10.42 -3.39 0.13
CA ARG A 16 -9.98 -2.47 1.20
C ARG A 16 -10.23 -3.06 2.59
N LEU A 17 -11.39 -3.67 2.82
CA LEU A 17 -11.70 -4.36 4.07
C LEU A 17 -10.76 -5.56 4.31
N ALA A 18 -10.46 -6.33 3.28
CA ALA A 18 -9.53 -7.46 3.38
C ALA A 18 -8.11 -7.00 3.76
N VAL A 19 -7.62 -5.91 3.15
CA VAL A 19 -6.34 -5.29 3.53
C VAL A 19 -6.37 -4.84 4.99
N GLY A 20 -7.44 -4.20 5.45
CA GLY A 20 -7.60 -3.83 6.86
C GLY A 20 -7.55 -5.01 7.81
N ALA A 21 -8.20 -6.14 7.46
CA ALA A 21 -8.14 -7.36 8.25
C ALA A 21 -6.72 -7.95 8.31
N LEU A 22 -5.96 -7.88 7.20
CA LEU A 22 -4.56 -8.30 7.18
C LEU A 22 -3.71 -7.42 8.10
N LEU A 23 -3.85 -6.10 8.03
CA LEU A 23 -3.12 -5.17 8.90
C LEU A 23 -3.46 -5.42 10.38
N ALA A 24 -4.74 -5.60 10.71
CA ALA A 24 -5.17 -5.88 12.08
C ALA A 24 -4.52 -7.17 12.62
N ARG A 25 -4.54 -8.25 11.82
CA ARG A 25 -4.02 -9.56 12.21
C ARG A 25 -2.49 -9.64 12.26
N HIS A 26 -1.79 -8.95 11.36
CA HIS A 26 -0.35 -9.15 11.15
C HIS A 26 0.46 -7.94 11.60
N GLY A 27 1.01 -8.01 12.82
CA GLY A 27 1.84 -6.94 13.38
C GLY A 27 3.08 -6.60 12.54
N MET A 28 3.63 -7.55 11.78
CA MET A 28 4.77 -7.28 10.90
C MET A 28 4.43 -6.33 9.74
N LEU A 29 3.18 -6.31 9.26
CA LEU A 29 2.72 -5.33 8.26
C LEU A 29 2.55 -3.92 8.84
N ARG A 30 2.61 -3.77 10.17
CA ARG A 30 2.53 -2.51 10.91
C ARG A 30 3.87 -2.11 11.54
N ALA A 31 4.95 -2.81 11.20
CA ALA A 31 6.28 -2.50 11.70
C ALA A 31 6.80 -1.24 11.00
N VAL A 32 7.16 -0.24 11.79
CA VAL A 32 7.80 0.99 11.31
C VAL A 32 9.20 1.11 11.91
N TYR A 33 10.13 1.64 11.12
CA TYR A 33 11.52 1.81 11.50
C TYR A 33 11.93 3.25 11.33
N ALA A 34 12.60 3.80 12.33
CA ALA A 34 13.12 5.15 12.30
C ALA A 34 14.50 5.19 12.98
N GLN A 35 15.35 6.12 12.52
CA GLN A 35 16.59 6.42 13.22
C GLN A 35 16.30 7.28 14.46
N GLU A 36 16.92 6.91 15.57
CA GLU A 36 16.96 7.73 16.76
C GLU A 36 17.74 9.02 16.48
N PRO A 37 17.14 10.21 16.74
CA PRO A 37 17.83 11.48 16.57
C PRO A 37 19.11 11.54 17.41
N GLY A 38 20.21 11.96 16.79
CA GLY A 38 21.49 12.18 17.46
C GLY A 38 22.37 10.92 17.67
N THR A 39 21.80 9.71 17.66
CA THR A 39 22.59 8.46 17.75
C THR A 39 22.75 7.76 16.40
N GLY A 40 21.83 8.00 15.45
CA GLY A 40 21.81 7.31 14.16
C GLY A 40 21.41 5.83 14.25
N ARG A 41 21.03 5.34 15.44
CA ARG A 41 20.61 3.96 15.65
C ARG A 41 19.21 3.75 15.08
N TRP A 42 19.03 2.66 14.32
CA TRP A 42 17.70 2.26 13.87
C TRP A 42 16.93 1.58 15.00
N THR A 43 15.69 1.99 15.18
CA THR A 43 14.72 1.32 16.07
C THR A 43 13.48 0.95 15.30
N GLY A 44 12.89 -0.20 15.67
CA GLY A 44 11.64 -0.69 15.11
C GLY A 44 10.55 -0.71 16.18
N ARG A 45 9.32 -0.36 15.79
CA ARG A 45 8.13 -0.58 16.63
C ARG A 45 6.97 -1.06 15.77
N VAL A 46 6.08 -1.84 16.38
CA VAL A 46 4.82 -2.25 15.76
C VAL A 46 3.75 -1.24 16.16
N LEU A 47 3.15 -0.55 15.19
CA LEU A 47 2.03 0.35 15.44
C LEU A 47 0.83 -0.47 15.92
N ALA A 48 0.05 0.01 16.91
CA ALA A 48 -1.12 -0.69 17.42
C ALA A 48 -2.24 -0.83 16.37
N GLU A 49 -2.37 0.16 15.50
CA GLU A 49 -3.31 0.21 14.38
C GLU A 49 -2.65 0.89 13.19
N LEU A 50 -3.09 0.53 11.99
CA LEU A 50 -2.71 1.18 10.74
C LEU A 50 -3.92 1.16 9.81
N SER A 51 -4.28 2.32 9.28
CA SER A 51 -5.42 2.43 8.35
C SER A 51 -5.04 1.83 6.98
N PRO A 52 -5.97 1.13 6.30
CA PRO A 52 -5.75 0.61 4.95
C PRO A 52 -5.33 1.69 3.94
N GLU A 53 -5.80 2.92 4.13
CA GLU A 53 -5.50 4.07 3.27
C GLU A 53 -4.02 4.48 3.32
N ALA A 54 -3.29 4.07 4.36
CA ALA A 54 -1.85 4.29 4.45
C ALA A 54 -1.02 3.35 3.55
N VAL A 55 -1.62 2.27 3.04
CA VAL A 55 -0.93 1.23 2.25
C VAL A 55 -1.64 0.85 0.95
N LEU A 56 -2.87 1.30 0.74
CA LEU A 56 -3.67 1.02 -0.44
C LEU A 56 -4.19 2.33 -1.05
N THR A 57 -3.57 2.71 -2.17
CA THR A 57 -3.98 3.83 -3.01
C THR A 57 -4.72 3.31 -4.24
N VAL A 58 -5.81 3.98 -4.62
CA VAL A 58 -6.57 3.66 -5.83
C VAL A 58 -6.37 4.78 -6.84
N HIS A 59 -6.00 4.41 -8.06
CA HIS A 59 -5.85 5.34 -9.18
C HIS A 59 -6.88 4.99 -10.24
N ASP A 60 -7.72 5.96 -10.62
CA ASP A 60 -8.60 5.85 -11.76
C ASP A 60 -7.86 6.34 -13.01
N LEU A 61 -7.63 5.42 -13.95
CA LEU A 61 -6.95 5.71 -15.22
C LEU A 61 -7.93 5.84 -16.38
N THR A 62 -9.24 5.70 -16.15
CA THR A 62 -10.25 5.69 -17.23
C THR A 62 -10.27 7.00 -18.02
N THR A 63 -9.87 8.10 -17.40
CA THR A 63 -9.81 9.44 -18.01
C THR A 63 -8.43 9.80 -18.57
N ALA A 64 -7.43 8.94 -18.44
CA ALA A 64 -6.09 9.22 -18.94
C ALA A 64 -6.08 9.14 -20.48
N PRO A 65 -5.40 10.07 -21.17
CA PRO A 65 -5.28 10.04 -22.64
C PRO A 65 -4.48 8.83 -23.13
N ASP A 66 -3.53 8.37 -22.32
CA ASP A 66 -2.79 7.13 -22.51
C ASP A 66 -2.77 6.39 -21.16
N GLN A 67 -3.58 5.34 -21.05
CA GLN A 67 -3.75 4.57 -19.82
C GLN A 67 -2.51 3.73 -19.50
N GLU A 68 -1.80 3.25 -20.53
CA GLU A 68 -0.62 2.41 -20.37
C GLU A 68 0.55 3.26 -19.86
N ALA A 69 0.79 4.42 -20.47
CA ALA A 69 1.81 5.35 -20.00
C ALA A 69 1.53 5.83 -18.56
N ALA A 70 0.25 6.08 -18.23
CA ALA A 70 -0.15 6.45 -16.87
C ALA A 70 0.06 5.32 -15.86
N TRP A 71 -0.22 4.07 -16.25
CA TRP A 71 0.02 2.89 -15.42
C TRP A 71 1.52 2.67 -15.13
N GLU A 72 2.38 2.75 -16.14
CA GLU A 72 3.82 2.59 -16.00
C GLU A 72 4.45 3.67 -15.11
N ALA A 73 3.96 4.92 -15.20
CA ALA A 73 4.38 6.00 -14.31
C ALA A 73 4.05 5.69 -12.84
N LEU A 74 2.85 5.16 -12.56
CA LEU A 74 2.44 4.77 -11.20
C LEU A 74 3.25 3.59 -10.67
N LEU A 75 3.56 2.60 -11.52
CA LEU A 75 4.41 1.49 -11.12
C LEU A 75 5.81 1.96 -10.71
N THR A 76 6.35 2.96 -11.40
CA THR A 76 7.68 3.51 -11.10
C THR A 76 7.68 4.29 -9.79
N ASP A 77 6.64 5.08 -9.50
CA ASP A 77 6.53 5.88 -8.27
C ASP A 77 6.34 5.02 -7.01
N ALA A 78 5.72 3.84 -7.16
CA ALA A 78 5.42 2.94 -6.04
C ALA A 78 6.60 2.04 -5.58
N GLN A 79 7.77 2.11 -6.24
CA GLN A 79 8.95 1.27 -5.96
C GLN A 79 10.00 1.97 -5.10
#